data_AF-A0A943DD20-F1
#
_entry.id   AF-A0A943DD20-F1
#
_cell.length_a   1.000
_cell.length_b   1.000
_cell.length_c   1.000
_cell.angle_alpha   90.00
_cell.angle_beta   90.00
_cell.angle_gamma   90.00
#
_symmetry.space_group_name_H-M   'P 1'
#
loop_
_entity.id
_entity.type
_entity.pdbx_description
1 polymer ?
#
loop_
_entity_poly.entity_id
_entity_poly.type
_entity_poly.pdbx_seq_one_letter_code
_entity_poly.pdbx_strand_id
1 'polypeptide(L)' 'MSSDAKRASNARYLSKFKTVSVRFAQTDATAVQAAADAAGESLNAYIVGAVAQRMDREQPTEDALPPETEEMLK' A
#
# COMPACT_ATOMS: atom_id res chain seq x y z
N MET A 1 -2.48 9.72 33.12
CA MET A 1 -3.59 9.88 32.17
C MET A 1 -3.23 10.94 31.12
N SER A 2 -3.50 10.71 29.84
CA SER A 2 -3.32 11.75 28.81
C SER A 2 -4.43 12.80 28.94
N SER A 3 -4.12 14.09 28.77
CA SER A 3 -5.11 15.18 28.89
C SER A 3 -6.15 15.12 27.77
N ASP A 4 -7.35 15.70 28.00
CA ASP A 4 -8.42 15.71 27.00
C ASP A 4 -7.99 16.40 25.69
N ALA A 5 -7.19 17.47 25.79
CA ALA A 5 -6.61 18.13 24.63
C ALA A 5 -5.70 17.20 23.80
N LYS A 6 -4.87 16.37 24.45
CA LYS A 6 -4.00 15.39 23.76
C LYS A 6 -4.83 14.30 23.08
N ARG A 7 -5.90 13.82 23.72
CA ARG A 7 -6.81 12.84 23.09
C ARG A 7 -7.54 13.42 21.88
N ALA A 8 -8.02 14.67 21.96
CA ALA A 8 -8.69 15.34 20.85
C ALA A 8 -7.74 15.59 19.65
N SER A 9 -6.50 16.00 19.91
CA SER A 9 -5.48 16.17 18.86
C SER A 9 -5.15 14.85 18.16
N ASN A 10 -4.90 13.78 18.93
CA ASN A 10 -4.64 12.46 18.36
C ASN A 10 -5.81 11.94 17.54
N ALA A 11 -7.05 12.14 17.99
CA ALA A 11 -8.24 11.76 17.25
C ALA A 11 -8.35 12.47 15.89
N ARG A 12 -8.08 13.78 15.84
CA ARG A 12 -8.05 14.56 14.58
C ARG A 12 -6.93 14.13 13.63
N TYR A 13 -5.81 13.66 14.17
CA TYR A 13 -4.73 13.11 13.35
C TYR A 13 -5.13 11.75 12.77
N LEU A 14 -5.64 10.85 13.61
CA LEU A 14 -6.04 9.50 13.22
C LEU A 14 -7.24 9.49 12.25
N SER A 15 -8.13 10.48 12.31
CA SER A 15 -9.27 10.59 11.38
C SER A 15 -8.88 10.78 9.91
N LYS A 16 -7.61 11.09 9.62
CA LYS A 16 -7.07 11.17 8.26
C LYS A 16 -6.75 9.80 7.65
N PHE A 17 -6.68 8.76 8.48
CA PHE A 17 -6.26 7.42 8.07
C PHE A 17 -7.41 6.42 8.22
N LYS A 18 -7.50 5.50 7.27
CA LYS A 18 -8.40 4.34 7.36
C LYS A 18 -7.59 3.12 7.79
N THR A 19 -7.94 2.51 8.90
CA THR A 19 -7.34 1.24 9.34
C THR A 19 -7.95 0.08 8.55
N VAL A 20 -7.10 -0.75 7.96
CA VAL A 20 -7.48 -2.01 7.31
C VAL A 20 -6.84 -3.15 8.09
N SER A 21 -7.64 -4.15 8.50
CA SER A 21 -7.12 -5.32 9.21
C SER A 21 -6.76 -6.40 8.19
N VAL A 22 -5.51 -6.86 8.19
CA VAL A 22 -5.06 -8.00 7.39
C VAL A 22 -4.69 -9.14 8.34
N ARG A 23 -5.13 -10.36 8.01
CA ARG A 23 -4.79 -11.56 8.76
C ARG A 23 -3.75 -12.36 8.00
N PHE A 24 -2.68 -12.72 8.69
CA PHE A 24 -1.62 -13.58 8.19
C PHE A 24 -1.63 -14.90 8.96
N ALA A 25 -1.11 -15.97 8.35
CA ALA A 25 -0.61 -17.08 9.15
C ALA A 25 0.58 -16.60 10.00
N GLN A 26 0.81 -17.22 11.16
CA GLN A 26 1.85 -16.76 12.08
C GLN A 26 3.25 -16.75 11.44
N THR A 27 3.53 -17.75 10.59
CA THR A 27 4.77 -17.87 9.82
C THR A 27 4.94 -16.72 8.84
N ASP A 28 3.86 -16.35 8.14
CA ASP A 28 3.91 -15.29 7.13
C ASP A 28 4.09 -13.93 7.81
N ALA A 29 3.43 -13.71 8.94
CA ALA A 29 3.63 -12.49 9.74
C ALA A 29 5.10 -12.31 10.15
N THR A 30 5.77 -13.38 10.59
CA THR A 30 7.19 -13.32 10.93
C THR A 30 8.08 -13.06 9.73
N ALA A 31 7.76 -13.65 8.57
CA ALA A 31 8.53 -13.44 7.35
C ALA A 31 8.42 -12.00 6.84
N VAL A 32 7.20 -11.43 6.83
CA VAL A 32 6.98 -10.04 6.42
C VAL A 32 7.64 -9.06 7.38
N GLN A 33 7.60 -9.33 8.69
CA GLN A 33 8.31 -8.50 9.67
C GLN A 33 9.82 -8.51 9.42
N ALA A 34 10.43 -9.69 9.25
CA ALA A 34 11.85 -9.80 8.97
C ALA A 34 12.25 -9.10 7.66
N ALA A 35 11.39 -9.14 6.63
CA ALA A 35 11.61 -8.43 5.38
C ALA A 35 11.56 -6.90 5.55
N ALA A 36 10.62 -6.39 6.34
CA ALA A 36 10.54 -4.97 6.67
C ALA A 36 11.77 -4.51 7.47
N ASP A 37 12.20 -5.29 8.45
CA ASP A 37 13.40 -5.00 9.26
C ASP A 37 14.66 -4.97 8.40
N ALA A 38 14.81 -5.92 7.46
CA ALA A 38 15.91 -5.96 6.51
C ALA A 38 15.90 -4.77 5.54
N ALA A 39 14.73 -4.26 5.17
CA ALA A 39 14.57 -3.04 4.37
C ALA A 39 14.80 -1.75 5.18
N GLY A 40 14.89 -1.83 6.52
CA GLY A 40 15.01 -0.67 7.39
C GLY A 40 13.72 0.15 7.49
N GLU A 41 12.57 -0.46 7.21
CA GLU A 41 11.26 0.19 7.16
C GLU A 41 10.33 -0.31 8.27
N SER A 42 9.34 0.50 8.64
CA SER A 42 8.24 0.00 9.47
C SER A 42 7.41 -1.03 8.70
N LEU A 43 6.85 -2.03 9.38
CA LEU A 43 5.96 -3.04 8.77
C LEU A 43 4.84 -2.40 7.92
N ASN A 44 4.23 -1.32 8.41
CA ASN A 44 3.18 -0.61 7.68
C ASN A 44 3.71 0.03 6.38
N ALA A 45 4.85 0.71 6.45
CA ALA A 45 5.48 1.32 5.27
C ALA A 45 5.84 0.26 4.23
N TYR A 46 6.42 -0.87 4.67
CA TYR A 46 6.78 -1.99 3.82
C TYR A 46 5.55 -2.57 3.08
N ILE A 47 4.46 -2.84 3.81
CA ILE A 47 3.22 -3.39 3.22
C ILE A 47 2.60 -2.38 2.23
N VAL A 48 2.45 -1.11 2.63
CA VAL A 48 1.84 -0.08 1.78
C VAL A 48 2.70 0.16 0.52
N GLY A 49 4.02 0.22 0.67
CA GLY A 49 4.96 0.38 -0.43
C GLY A 49 4.91 -0.78 -1.42
N ALA A 50 4.89 -2.02 -0.94
CA ALA A 50 4.78 -3.20 -1.79
C ALA A 50 3.46 -3.22 -2.59
N VAL A 51 2.34 -2.82 -1.98
CA VAL A 51 1.05 -2.71 -2.67
C VAL A 51 1.07 -1.59 -3.70
N ALA A 52 1.64 -0.42 -3.38
CA ALA A 52 1.76 0.70 -4.31
C ALA A 52 2.61 0.32 -5.54
N GLN A 53 3.78 -0.28 -5.33
CA GLN A 53 4.65 -0.76 -6.41
C GLN A 53 3.95 -1.78 -7.32
N ARG A 54 3.08 -2.62 -6.74
CA ARG A 54 2.27 -3.57 -7.51
C ARG A 54 1.23 -2.83 -8.35
N MET A 55 0.50 -1.89 -7.77
CA MET A 55 -0.50 -1.09 -8.48
C MET A 55 0.14 -0.29 -9.63
N ASP A 56 1.32 0.29 -9.42
CA ASP A 56 2.05 1.04 -10.44
C ASP A 56 2.48 0.15 -11.61
N ARG A 57 2.89 -1.10 -11.33
CA ARG A 57 3.28 -2.08 -12.36
C ARG A 57 2.09 -2.60 -13.17
N GLU A 58 0.93 -2.72 -12.52
CA GLU A 58 -0.29 -3.22 -13.14
C GLU A 58 -1.06 -2.12 -13.90
N GLN A 59 -0.64 -0.84 -13.82
CA GLN A 59 -1.23 0.19 -14.65
C GLN A 59 -0.96 -0.12 -16.14
N PRO A 60 -2.00 -0.19 -16.98
CA PRO A 60 -1.80 -0.32 -18.41
C PRO A 60 -1.04 0.93 -18.89
N THR A 61 0.13 0.73 -19.47
CA THR A 61 0.81 1.81 -20.20
C THR A 61 -0.14 2.28 -21.30
N GLU A 62 -0.44 3.58 -21.35
CA GLU A 62 -1.26 4.21 -22.41
C GLU A 62 -0.79 3.84 -23.84
N ASP A 63 0.47 3.42 -23.98
CA ASP A 63 1.10 2.97 -25.24
C ASP A 63 0.79 1.52 -25.66
N ALA A 64 0.01 0.76 -24.88
CA ALA A 64 -0.42 -0.59 -25.26
C ALA A 64 -1.74 -0.57 -26.06
N LEU A 65 -1.83 0.29 -27.08
CA LEU A 65 -2.87 0.16 -28.11
C LEU A 65 -2.55 -1.09 -28.96
N PRO A 66 -3.49 -2.04 -29.12
CA PRO A 66 -3.28 -3.17 -30.01
C PRO A 66 -3.07 -2.68 -31.46
N PRO A 67 -2.17 -3.29 -32.26
CA PRO A 67 -1.86 -2.88 -33.64
C PRO A 67 -2.99 -3.19 -34.65
N GLU A 68 -4.26 -3.14 -34.25
CA GLU A 68 -5.38 -3.62 -35.06
C GLU A 68 -6.26 -2.50 -35.65
N THR A 69 -5.92 -1.22 -35.44
CA THR A 69 -6.73 -0.10 -35.99
C THR A 69 -6.19 0.50 -37.29
N GLU A 70 -5.01 0.11 -37.79
CA GLU A 70 -4.49 0.64 -39.06
C GLU A 70 -4.94 -0.15 -40.31
N GLU A 71 -5.44 -1.37 -40.16
CA GLU A 71 -5.82 -2.22 -41.32
C GLU A 71 -7.30 -2.10 -41.74
N MET A 72 -8.14 -1.43 -40.94
CA MET A 72 -9.56 -1.19 -41.28
C MET A 72 -9.81 0.09 -42.11
N LEU A 73 -8.76 0.83 -42.50
CA LEU A 73 -8.89 2.09 -43.26
C LEU A 73 -8.21 2.09 -44.64
N LYS A 74 -7.95 0.91 -45.21
CA LYS A 74 -7.59 0.76 -46.64
C LYS A 74 -8.70 0.06 -47.38
#